data_AF-U1MTP8-F1
#
_entry.id   AF-U1MTP8-F1
#
_cell.length_a   1.000
_cell.length_b   1.000
_cell.length_c   1.000
_cell.angle_alpha   90.00
_cell.angle_beta   90.00
_cell.angle_gamma   90.00
#
_symmetry.space_group_name_H-M   'P 1'
#
loop_
_entity.id
_entity.type
_entity.pdbx_description
1 polymer ?
#
loop_
_entity_poly.entity_id
_entity_poly.type
_entity_poly.pdbx_seq_one_letter_code
_entity_poly.pdbx_strand_id
1 'polypeptide(L)'
;MTPRKSLGDLLAETPQMIVDLAKAEVRHLKEELSEKAKGVGVGGALLAAAGVVAIFLFSWLLYAGYQGLNEAFAPWLSALIVSAVLLVILAILALVGIQLIKKNKDFGDLQAVDSIKDDVNMVRGLGHAADGTDPLDDLPTAARTTGASGATRVEGDVR
;
A
#
# COMPACT_ATOMS: atom_id res chain seq x y z
N MET A 1 -47.15 38.47 -4.68
CA MET A 1 -45.84 39.09 -4.41
C MET A 1 -45.05 38.12 -3.54
N THR A 2 -44.14 37.33 -4.11
CA THR A 2 -43.26 36.45 -3.32
C THR A 2 -42.21 37.33 -2.66
N PRO A 3 -42.11 37.34 -1.32
CA PRO A 3 -41.12 38.14 -0.62
C PRO A 3 -39.72 37.76 -1.14
N ARG A 4 -38.93 38.78 -1.52
CA ARG A 4 -37.55 38.54 -1.99
C ARG A 4 -36.75 37.97 -0.83
N LYS A 5 -36.21 36.76 -1.01
CA LYS A 5 -35.25 36.17 -0.07
C LYS A 5 -34.15 37.18 0.19
N SER A 6 -33.89 37.47 1.46
CA SER A 6 -32.85 38.41 1.84
C SER A 6 -31.48 37.79 1.54
N LEU A 7 -30.44 38.62 1.41
CA LEU A 7 -29.06 38.13 1.29
C LEU A 7 -28.68 37.21 2.46
N GLY A 8 -29.25 37.45 3.65
CA GLY A 8 -29.08 36.57 4.82
C GLY A 8 -29.72 35.19 4.63
N ASP A 9 -30.85 35.08 3.93
CA ASP A 9 -31.51 33.79 3.66
C ASP A 9 -30.72 32.93 2.65
N LEU A 10 -30.07 33.55 1.66
CA LEU A 10 -29.22 32.83 0.68
C LEU A 10 -27.90 32.35 1.29
N LEU A 11 -27.32 33.17 2.18
CA LEU A 11 -26.14 32.79 2.97
C LEU A 11 -26.47 31.66 3.96
N ALA A 12 -27.69 31.62 4.50
CA ALA A 12 -28.15 30.53 5.36
C ALA A 12 -28.39 29.20 4.60
N GLU A 13 -28.72 29.25 3.29
CA GLU A 13 -28.96 28.05 2.46
C GLU A 13 -27.69 27.45 1.81
N THR A 14 -26.63 28.24 1.59
CA THR A 14 -25.37 27.77 0.97
C THR A 14 -24.71 26.57 1.69
N PRO A 15 -24.60 26.54 3.03
CA PRO A 15 -24.03 25.39 3.76
C PRO A 15 -24.81 24.11 3.50
N GLN A 16 -26.14 24.22 3.35
CA GLN A 16 -27.01 23.09 3.09
C GLN A 16 -26.73 22.48 1.71
N MET A 17 -26.51 23.32 0.69
CA MET A 17 -26.15 22.86 -0.67
C MET A 17 -24.79 22.15 -0.71
N ILE A 18 -23.79 22.64 0.04
CA ILE A 18 -22.48 21.98 0.14
C ILE A 18 -22.63 20.60 0.79
N VAL A 19 -23.42 20.51 1.86
CA VAL A 19 -23.72 19.24 2.53
C VAL A 19 -24.45 18.27 1.60
N ASP A 20 -25.40 18.76 0.80
CA ASP A 20 -26.17 17.92 -0.11
C ASP A 20 -25.36 17.45 -1.33
N LEU A 21 -24.45 18.27 -1.84
CA LEU A 21 -23.48 17.88 -2.87
C LEU A 21 -22.48 16.85 -2.33
N ALA A 22 -21.94 17.06 -1.13
CA ALA A 22 -21.04 16.10 -0.50
C ALA A 22 -21.74 14.74 -0.29
N LYS A 23 -23.01 14.73 0.14
CA LYS A 23 -23.80 13.50 0.23
C LYS A 23 -24.05 12.86 -1.14
N ALA A 24 -24.22 13.65 -2.21
CA ALA A 24 -24.37 13.14 -3.57
C ALA A 24 -23.08 12.49 -4.07
N GLU A 25 -21.92 13.14 -3.87
CA GLU A 25 -20.61 12.61 -4.22
C GLU A 25 -20.32 11.29 -3.50
N VAL A 26 -20.60 11.22 -2.19
CA VAL A 26 -20.44 9.99 -1.39
C VAL A 26 -21.35 8.87 -1.91
N ARG A 27 -22.58 9.18 -2.33
CA ARG A 27 -23.49 8.18 -2.92
C ARG A 27 -22.95 7.67 -4.25
N HIS A 28 -22.46 8.57 -5.10
CA HIS A 28 -21.89 8.22 -6.39
C HIS A 28 -20.61 7.37 -6.23
N LEU A 29 -19.72 7.77 -5.32
CA LEU A 29 -18.51 7.01 -4.98
C LEU A 29 -18.88 5.62 -4.45
N LYS A 30 -19.90 5.51 -3.60
CA LYS A 30 -20.35 4.25 -3.03
C LYS A 30 -20.89 3.29 -4.09
N GLU A 31 -21.62 3.82 -5.07
CA GLU A 31 -22.14 3.03 -6.19
C GLU A 31 -20.99 2.54 -7.08
N GLU A 32 -20.08 3.42 -7.47
CA GLU A 32 -18.91 3.07 -8.28
C GLU A 32 -17.97 2.11 -7.55
N LEU A 33 -17.66 2.34 -6.26
CA LEU A 33 -16.90 1.43 -5.42
C LEU A 33 -17.58 0.07 -5.30
N SER A 34 -18.90 0.02 -5.13
CA SER A 34 -19.64 -1.24 -5.04
C SER A 34 -19.56 -2.03 -6.35
N GLU A 35 -19.68 -1.36 -7.49
CA GLU A 35 -19.59 -1.99 -8.79
C GLU A 35 -18.17 -2.47 -9.11
N LYS A 36 -17.15 -1.64 -8.85
CA LYS A 36 -15.73 -2.01 -8.98
C LYS A 36 -15.34 -3.11 -8.00
N ALA A 37 -15.82 -3.06 -6.75
CA ALA A 37 -15.55 -4.06 -5.73
C ALA A 37 -16.21 -5.40 -6.04
N LYS A 38 -17.39 -5.43 -6.69
CA LYS A 38 -17.99 -6.68 -7.16
C LYS A 38 -17.17 -7.30 -8.29
N GLY A 39 -16.78 -6.51 -9.29
CA GLY A 39 -15.96 -7.00 -10.41
C GLY A 39 -14.60 -7.53 -9.95
N VAL A 40 -13.87 -6.74 -9.16
CA VAL A 40 -12.57 -7.13 -8.60
C VAL A 40 -12.71 -8.22 -7.53
N GLY A 41 -13.77 -8.19 -6.72
CA GLY A 41 -14.01 -9.13 -5.64
C GLY A 41 -14.38 -10.52 -6.12
N VAL A 42 -15.24 -10.64 -7.13
CA VAL A 42 -15.60 -11.94 -7.72
C VAL A 42 -14.41 -12.55 -8.47
N GLY A 43 -13.70 -11.74 -9.26
CA GLY A 43 -12.49 -12.18 -9.94
C GLY A 43 -11.38 -12.60 -8.96
N GLY A 44 -11.16 -11.81 -7.92
CA GLY A 44 -10.20 -12.10 -6.85
C GLY A 44 -10.57 -13.36 -6.07
N ALA A 45 -11.84 -13.55 -5.73
CA ALA A 45 -12.33 -14.76 -5.06
C ALA A 45 -12.17 -16.01 -5.94
N LEU A 46 -12.48 -15.92 -7.24
CA LEU A 46 -12.27 -17.00 -8.20
C LEU A 46 -10.79 -17.35 -8.35
N LEU A 47 -9.90 -16.36 -8.44
CA LEU A 47 -8.45 -16.62 -8.48
C LEU A 47 -7.93 -17.22 -7.17
N ALA A 48 -8.43 -16.78 -6.01
CA ALA A 48 -8.08 -17.38 -4.73
C ALA A 48 -8.53 -18.85 -4.67
N ALA A 49 -9.77 -19.15 -5.08
CA ALA A 49 -10.29 -20.51 -5.13
C ALA A 49 -9.50 -21.38 -6.13
N ALA A 50 -9.20 -20.85 -7.32
CA ALA A 50 -8.35 -21.52 -8.31
C ALA A 50 -6.95 -21.80 -7.76
N GLY A 51 -6.37 -20.86 -7.00
CA GLY A 51 -5.09 -21.06 -6.32
C GLY A 51 -5.13 -22.22 -5.33
N VAL A 52 -6.18 -22.32 -4.51
CA VAL A 52 -6.37 -23.46 -3.59
C VAL A 52 -6.48 -24.77 -4.35
N VAL A 53 -7.28 -24.84 -5.41
CA VAL A 53 -7.42 -26.04 -6.25
C VAL A 53 -6.10 -26.40 -6.93
N ALA A 54 -5.36 -25.41 -7.40
CA ALA A 54 -4.05 -25.61 -8.03
C ALA A 54 -3.03 -26.24 -7.07
N ILE A 55 -3.07 -25.92 -5.77
CA ILE A 55 -2.22 -26.57 -4.76
C ILE A 55 -2.52 -28.08 -4.71
N PHE A 56 -3.79 -28.47 -4.62
CA PHE A 56 -4.17 -29.88 -4.60
C PHE A 56 -3.79 -30.61 -5.89
N LEU A 57 -4.06 -30.00 -7.04
CA LEU A 57 -3.67 -30.55 -8.34
C LEU A 57 -2.15 -30.74 -8.41
N PHE A 58 -1.38 -29.73 -8.02
CA PHE A 58 0.08 -29.79 -8.00
C PHE A 58 0.59 -30.91 -7.10
N SER A 59 0.04 -31.07 -5.89
CA SER A 59 0.39 -32.18 -5.00
C SER A 59 0.12 -33.56 -5.64
N TRP A 60 -1.00 -33.73 -6.34
CA TRP A 60 -1.31 -34.97 -7.06
C TRP A 60 -0.38 -35.21 -8.24
N LEU A 61 0.01 -34.17 -8.99
CA LEU A 61 1.00 -34.29 -10.07
C LEU A 61 2.36 -34.74 -9.54
N LEU A 62 2.81 -34.20 -8.40
CA LEU A 62 4.05 -34.63 -7.77
C LEU A 62 3.99 -36.10 -7.34
N TYR A 63 2.88 -36.51 -6.72
CA TYR A 63 2.67 -37.90 -6.34
C TYR A 63 2.64 -38.84 -7.55
N ALA A 64 1.91 -38.48 -8.60
CA ALA A 64 1.85 -39.24 -9.83
C ALA A 64 3.21 -39.34 -10.52
N GLY A 65 3.96 -38.24 -10.59
CA GLY A 65 5.32 -38.22 -11.12
C GLY A 65 6.27 -39.11 -10.32
N TYR A 66 6.23 -39.00 -8.99
CA TYR A 66 6.98 -39.89 -8.09
C TYR A 66 6.64 -41.36 -8.31
N GLN A 67 5.35 -41.71 -8.37
CA GLN A 67 4.91 -43.08 -8.58
C GLN A 67 5.26 -43.62 -9.98
N GLY A 68 5.14 -42.80 -11.02
CA GLY A 68 5.58 -43.18 -12.36
C GLY A 68 7.09 -43.44 -12.43
N LEU A 69 7.88 -42.66 -11.69
CA LEU A 69 9.32 -42.84 -11.61
C LEU A 69 9.72 -44.08 -10.79
N ASN A 70 8.92 -44.45 -9.79
CA ASN A 70 9.10 -45.68 -9.00
C ASN A 70 8.98 -46.97 -9.82
N GLU A 71 8.32 -46.94 -10.98
CA GLU A 71 8.27 -48.09 -11.88
C GLU A 71 9.64 -48.35 -12.54
N ALA A 72 10.45 -47.29 -12.72
CA ALA A 72 11.77 -47.37 -13.35
C ALA A 72 12.94 -47.35 -12.36
N PHE A 73 12.76 -46.73 -11.18
CA PHE A 73 13.82 -46.51 -10.19
C PHE A 73 13.37 -46.89 -8.78
N ALA A 74 14.34 -47.12 -7.88
CA ALA A 74 14.03 -47.34 -6.47
C ALA A 74 13.36 -46.09 -5.83
N PRO A 75 12.46 -46.27 -4.86
CA PRO A 75 11.68 -45.16 -4.28
C PRO A 75 12.51 -43.98 -3.77
N TRP A 76 13.65 -44.25 -3.13
CA TRP A 76 14.53 -43.21 -2.61
C TRP A 76 15.17 -42.36 -3.72
N LEU A 77 15.49 -42.96 -4.87
CA LEU A 77 16.11 -42.26 -5.99
C LEU A 77 15.06 -41.43 -6.75
N SER A 78 13.86 -41.96 -6.92
CA SER A 78 12.73 -41.23 -7.49
C SER A 78 12.40 -39.96 -6.69
N ALA A 79 12.38 -40.08 -5.35
CA ALA A 79 12.15 -38.93 -4.46
C ALA A 79 13.23 -37.85 -4.64
N LEU A 80 14.51 -38.24 -4.78
CA LEU A 80 15.60 -37.29 -5.02
C LEU A 80 15.48 -36.59 -6.37
N ILE A 81 15.14 -37.32 -7.45
CA ILE A 81 14.98 -36.74 -8.79
C ILE A 81 13.83 -35.72 -8.80
N VAL A 82 12.67 -36.10 -8.26
CA VAL A 82 11.51 -35.20 -8.18
C VAL A 82 11.87 -33.95 -7.36
N SER A 83 12.53 -34.12 -6.21
CA SER A 83 12.98 -33.01 -5.36
C SER A 83 13.99 -32.09 -6.06
N ALA A 84 14.91 -32.64 -6.84
CA ALA A 84 15.88 -31.86 -7.60
C ALA A 84 15.20 -30.99 -8.67
N VAL A 85 14.22 -31.55 -9.40
CA VAL A 85 13.42 -30.79 -10.38
C VAL A 85 12.64 -29.66 -9.69
N LEU A 86 12.01 -29.96 -8.54
CA LEU A 86 11.31 -28.97 -7.73
C LEU A 86 12.22 -27.83 -7.26
N LEU A 87 13.44 -28.13 -6.82
CA LEU A 87 14.41 -27.11 -6.40
C LEU A 87 14.78 -26.17 -7.55
N VAL A 88 14.96 -26.70 -8.77
CA VAL A 88 15.24 -25.87 -9.95
C VAL A 88 14.07 -24.95 -10.25
N ILE A 89 12.83 -25.49 -10.24
CA ILE A 89 11.62 -24.69 -10.43
C ILE A 89 11.53 -23.59 -9.35
N LEU A 90 11.76 -23.94 -8.09
CA LEU A 90 11.67 -23.02 -6.96
C LEU A 90 12.72 -21.90 -7.06
N ALA A 91 13.94 -22.22 -7.49
CA ALA A 91 14.98 -21.23 -7.76
C ALA A 91 14.55 -20.26 -8.88
N ILE A 92 14.01 -20.77 -9.99
CA ILE A 92 13.53 -19.93 -11.10
C ILE A 92 12.38 -19.03 -10.64
N LEU A 93 11.38 -19.59 -9.94
CA LEU A 93 10.24 -18.82 -9.44
C LEU A 93 10.69 -17.73 -8.46
N ALA A 94 11.61 -18.04 -7.55
CA ALA A 94 12.16 -17.07 -6.61
C ALA A 94 12.89 -15.94 -7.34
N LEU A 95 13.73 -16.26 -8.32
CA LEU A 95 14.44 -15.27 -9.13
C LEU A 95 13.47 -14.38 -9.92
N VAL A 96 12.48 -14.98 -10.59
CA VAL A 96 11.46 -14.24 -11.34
C VAL A 96 10.62 -13.37 -10.40
N GLY A 97 10.20 -13.89 -9.24
CA GLY A 97 9.45 -13.14 -8.25
C GLY A 97 10.23 -11.93 -7.74
N ILE A 98 11.51 -12.12 -7.39
CA ILE A 98 12.41 -11.03 -7.00
C ILE A 98 12.55 -10.02 -8.15
N GLN A 99 12.68 -10.48 -9.40
CA GLN A 99 12.83 -9.60 -10.55
C GLN A 99 11.56 -8.79 -10.84
N LEU A 100 10.38 -9.39 -10.65
CA LEU A 100 9.09 -8.72 -10.80
C LEU A 100 8.88 -7.66 -9.72
N ILE A 101 9.22 -7.98 -8.46
CA ILE A 101 9.18 -7.02 -7.35
C ILE A 101 10.16 -5.87 -7.62
N LYS A 102 11.39 -6.17 -8.06
CA LYS A 102 12.41 -5.16 -8.37
C LYS A 102 12.06 -4.28 -9.58
N LYS A 103 11.39 -4.83 -10.59
CA LYS A 103 10.94 -4.08 -11.78
C LYS A 103 9.76 -3.17 -11.46
N ASN A 104 8.86 -3.61 -10.59
CA ASN A 104 7.69 -2.85 -10.19
C ASN A 104 7.99 -2.09 -8.88
N LYS A 105 8.93 -1.12 -8.96
CA LYS A 105 9.24 -0.20 -7.85
C LYS A 105 8.01 0.54 -7.31
N ASP A 106 6.94 0.62 -8.10
CA ASP A 106 5.67 1.25 -7.75
C ASP A 106 4.90 0.51 -6.64
N PHE A 107 5.20 -0.77 -6.35
CA PHE A 107 4.68 -1.42 -5.13
C PHE A 107 5.32 -0.87 -3.85
N GLY A 108 6.50 -0.25 -3.96
CA GLY A 108 7.12 0.52 -2.88
C GLY A 108 6.52 1.91 -2.70
N ASP A 109 5.93 2.48 -3.76
CA ASP A 109 5.29 3.81 -3.78
C ASP A 109 3.76 3.74 -3.53
N LEU A 110 3.26 2.56 -3.16
CA LEU A 110 1.94 2.47 -2.55
C LEU A 110 2.03 3.22 -1.22
N GLN A 111 1.42 4.40 -1.13
CA GLN A 111 1.32 5.19 0.12
C GLN A 111 0.91 4.32 1.33
N ALA A 112 0.14 3.25 1.10
CA ALA A 112 -0.24 2.27 2.11
C ALA A 112 0.94 1.48 2.70
N VAL A 113 1.97 1.16 1.91
CA VAL A 113 3.15 0.44 2.38
C VAL A 113 4.04 1.36 3.22
N ASP A 114 4.19 2.62 2.82
CA ASP A 114 4.97 3.59 3.57
C ASP A 114 4.28 4.04 4.86
N SER A 115 2.96 4.22 4.86
CA SER A 115 2.20 4.48 6.09
C SER A 115 2.29 3.31 7.10
N ILE A 116 2.27 2.06 6.61
CA ILE A 116 2.41 0.88 7.48
C ILE A 116 3.83 0.78 8.04
N LYS A 117 4.87 1.13 7.27
CA LYS A 117 6.24 1.18 7.78
C LYS A 117 6.39 2.24 8.88
N ASP A 118 5.79 3.41 8.66
CA ASP A 118 5.87 4.52 9.60
C ASP A 118 5.11 4.20 10.90
N ASP A 119 3.91 3.64 10.80
CA ASP A 119 3.14 3.11 11.94
C ASP A 119 3.92 2.04 12.73
N VAL A 120 4.59 1.12 12.03
CA VAL A 120 5.41 0.07 12.66
C VAL A 120 6.65 0.66 13.34
N ASN A 121 7.28 1.68 12.76
CA ASN A 121 8.41 2.38 13.35
C ASN A 121 7.99 3.18 14.59
N MET A 122 6.79 3.77 14.57
CA MET A 122 6.17 4.44 15.72
C MET A 122 5.88 3.46 16.86
N VAL A 123 5.30 2.29 16.56
CA VAL A 123 5.02 1.25 17.56
C VAL A 123 6.30 0.65 18.14
N ARG A 124 7.38 0.56 17.34
CA ARG A 124 8.70 0.09 17.79
C ARG A 124 9.50 1.14 18.57
N GLY A 125 8.98 2.35 18.71
CA GLY A 125 9.66 3.44 19.42
C GLY A 125 10.88 4.00 18.68
N LEU A 126 11.03 3.70 17.39
CA LEU A 126 12.11 4.23 16.56
C LEU A 126 11.80 5.65 16.04
N GLY A 127 10.51 6.02 15.99
CA GLY A 127 10.04 7.37 15.67
C GLY A 127 10.73 7.98 14.44
N HIS A 128 10.87 9.30 14.45
CA HIS A 128 11.46 10.07 13.34
C HIS A 128 13.00 9.94 13.24
N ALA A 129 13.64 9.31 14.24
CA ALA A 129 15.09 9.07 14.24
C ALA A 129 15.53 8.03 13.20
N ALA A 130 14.59 7.19 12.70
CA ALA A 130 14.85 6.22 11.65
C ALA A 130 14.74 6.80 10.22
N ASP A 131 13.97 7.88 10.03
CA ASP A 131 13.78 8.56 8.74
C ASP A 131 14.65 9.83 8.60
N GLY A 132 15.17 10.37 9.71
CA GLY A 132 16.05 11.54 9.70
C GLY A 132 15.32 12.87 9.62
N THR A 133 13.99 12.86 9.71
CA THR A 133 13.14 14.05 9.86
C THR A 133 13.14 14.53 11.31
N ASP A 134 13.26 15.83 11.55
CA ASP A 134 13.12 16.39 12.90
C ASP A 134 11.64 16.67 13.17
N PRO A 135 11.03 16.17 14.27
CA PRO A 135 9.65 16.54 14.64
C PRO A 135 9.44 18.06 14.81
N LEU A 136 10.51 18.86 14.89
CA LEU A 136 10.47 20.31 14.88
C LEU A 136 10.19 20.91 13.49
N ASP A 137 10.30 20.13 12.41
CA ASP A 137 10.00 20.55 11.03
C ASP A 137 8.51 20.61 10.69
N ASP A 138 7.68 19.86 11.42
CA ASP A 138 6.22 19.91 11.29
C ASP A 138 5.57 21.04 12.11
N LEU A 139 6.38 21.78 12.89
CA LEU A 139 5.88 22.92 13.65
C LEU A 139 5.64 24.13 12.74
N PRO A 140 4.52 24.85 12.89
CA PRO A 140 4.25 26.04 12.11
C PRO A 140 5.41 27.04 12.25
N THR A 141 5.98 27.43 11.10
CA THR A 141 7.17 28.28 10.96
C THR A 141 7.09 29.63 11.69
N ALA A 142 5.88 30.05 12.08
CA ALA A 142 5.64 31.20 12.94
C ALA A 142 6.35 31.12 14.31
N ALA A 143 6.69 29.92 14.80
CA ALA A 143 7.43 29.76 16.06
C ALA A 143 8.97 29.89 15.90
N ARG A 144 9.48 29.71 14.68
CA ARG A 144 10.93 29.62 14.39
C ARG A 144 11.59 31.00 14.24
N THR A 145 10.80 32.04 13.97
CA THR A 145 11.29 33.39 13.63
C THR A 145 11.57 34.30 14.84
N THR A 146 11.17 33.91 16.05
CA THR A 146 11.32 34.76 17.24
C THR A 146 12.67 34.66 17.97
N GLY A 147 13.57 33.74 17.60
CA GLY A 147 14.78 33.44 18.38
C GLY A 147 16.13 33.89 17.82
N ALA A 148 16.23 34.26 16.53
CA ALA A 148 17.53 34.40 15.85
C ALA A 148 17.87 35.81 15.33
N SER A 149 17.01 36.81 15.56
CA SER A 149 17.25 38.19 15.11
C SER A 149 17.55 39.11 16.30
N GLY A 150 18.74 38.96 16.88
CA GLY A 150 19.08 39.69 18.10
C GLY A 150 20.53 39.57 18.56
N ALA A 151 21.50 39.60 17.64
CA ALA A 151 22.91 39.76 18.02
C ALA A 151 23.65 40.65 17.02
N THR A 152 23.72 41.93 17.37
CA THR A 152 24.85 42.86 17.20
C THR A 152 25.30 43.25 15.78
N ARG A 153 24.73 44.36 15.29
CA ARG A 153 25.39 45.33 14.40
C ARG A 153 25.67 46.61 15.20
N VAL A 154 26.93 46.81 15.61
CA VAL A 154 27.50 48.09 16.12
C VAL A 154 28.98 48.05 15.67
N GLU A 155 29.39 48.71 14.59
CA GLU A 155 29.79 50.14 14.46
C GLU A 155 31.23 50.43 14.96
N GLY A 156 32.02 51.15 14.15
CA GLY A 156 33.24 51.90 14.55
C GLY A 156 34.53 51.30 14.00
N ASP A 157 35.07 51.77 12.87
CA ASP A 157 35.90 52.98 12.72
C ASP A 157 37.17 52.96 13.59
N VAL A 158 38.34 52.93 12.92
CA VAL A 158 39.55 53.75 13.14
C VAL A 158 40.73 53.11 12.40
N ARG A 159 41.13 53.78 11.31
CA ARG A 159 42.46 53.94 10.69
C ARG A 159 43.39 52.74 10.50
#